data_AF-A0A157Z8V4-F1
#
_entry.id   AF-A0A157Z8V4-F1
#
_cell.length_a   1.000
_cell.length_b   1.000
_cell.length_c   1.000
_cell.angle_alpha   90.00
_cell.angle_beta   90.00
_cell.angle_gamma   90.00
#
_symmetry.space_group_name_H-M   'P 1'
#
loop_
_entity.id
_entity.type
_entity.pdbx_description
1 polymer ?
#
loop_
_entity_poly.entity_id
_entity_poly.type
_entity_poly.pdbx_seq_one_letter_code
_entity_poly.pdbx_strand_id
1 'polypeptide(L)' 'MAKTLQRLVATSNDPNQYFRLEWLKEKMQYRSPLRKFKVSLLAAMEELERVEIITAGRIGISGRGVEQAILTRA' A
#
# COMPACT_ATOMS: atom_id res chain seq x y z
N MET A 1 0.36 -10.24 3.58
CA MET A 1 0.38 -8.80 3.26
C MET A 1 0.59 -8.54 1.77
N ALA A 2 1.76 -8.89 1.20
CA ALA A 2 2.07 -8.61 -0.21
C ALA A 2 1.02 -9.12 -1.20
N LYS A 3 0.57 -10.37 -1.07
CA LYS A 3 -0.51 -10.92 -1.91
C LYS A 3 -1.84 -10.14 -1.80
N THR A 4 -2.18 -9.65 -0.61
CA THR A 4 -3.37 -8.79 -0.42
C THR A 4 -3.19 -7.45 -1.13
N LEU A 5 -2.01 -6.85 -1.03
CA LEU A 5 -1.67 -5.59 -1.70
C LEU A 5 -1.69 -5.75 -3.23
N GLN A 6 -1.09 -6.82 -3.75
CA GLN A 6 -1.15 -7.17 -5.18
C GLN A 6 -2.59 -7.29 -5.67
N ARG A 7 -3.46 -7.99 -4.92
CA ARG A 7 -4.88 -8.13 -5.31
C ARG A 7 -5.58 -6.77 -5.36
N LEU A 8 -5.33 -5.87 -4.40
CA LEU A 8 -5.89 -4.52 -4.44
C LEU A 8 -5.47 -3.77 -5.70
N VAL A 9 -4.17 -3.77 -6.00
CA VAL A 9 -3.60 -3.12 -7.19
C VAL A 9 -4.22 -3.68 -8.46
N ALA A 10 -4.29 -5.00 -8.58
CA ALA A 10 -4.78 -5.68 -9.78
C ALA A 10 -6.29 -5.47 -10.04
N THR A 11 -7.08 -5.17 -9.01
CA THR A 11 -8.54 -5.02 -9.13
C THR A 11 -9.01 -3.62 -9.52
N SER A 12 -8.13 -2.62 -9.54
CA SER A 12 -8.49 -1.27 -9.98
C SER A 12 -7.94 -0.96 -11.38
N ASN A 13 -8.73 -0.23 -12.15
CA ASN A 13 -8.32 0.37 -13.42
C ASN A 13 -7.62 1.72 -13.23
N ASP A 14 -7.57 2.26 -12.01
CA ASP A 14 -6.86 3.49 -11.72
C ASP A 14 -5.35 3.24 -11.71
N PRO A 15 -4.57 4.01 -12.51
CA PRO A 15 -3.11 3.87 -12.54
C PRO A 15 -2.47 4.31 -11.23
N ASN A 16 -3.07 5.29 -10.55
CA ASN A 16 -2.65 5.75 -9.23
C ASN A 16 -3.72 5.37 -8.19
N GLN A 17 -3.32 4.58 -7.19
CA GLN A 17 -4.22 4.08 -6.16
C GLN A 17 -3.81 4.59 -4.79
N TYR A 18 -4.80 5.00 -3.99
CA TYR A 18 -4.61 5.63 -2.70
C TYR A 18 -5.35 4.86 -1.61
N PHE A 19 -4.64 4.42 -0.58
CA PHE A 19 -5.24 3.67 0.53
C PHE A 19 -4.84 4.29 1.86
N ARG A 20 -5.82 4.79 2.64
CA ARG A 20 -5.57 5.25 4.02
C ARG A 20 -4.90 4.13 4.82
N LEU A 21 -3.84 4.45 5.57
CA LEU A 21 -3.06 3.42 6.25
C LEU A 21 -3.87 2.65 7.29
N GLU A 22 -4.76 3.32 8.03
CA GLU A 22 -5.61 2.65 9.02
C GLU A 22 -6.57 1.63 8.38
N TRP A 23 -7.23 2.02 7.29
CA TRP A 23 -8.08 1.10 6.54
C TRP A 23 -7.29 -0.07 5.97
N LEU A 24 -6.09 0.20 5.44
CA LEU A 24 -5.25 -0.85 4.86
C LEU A 24 -4.76 -1.84 5.93
N LYS A 25 -4.38 -1.33 7.10
CA LYS A 25 -3.97 -2.11 8.27
C LYS A 25 -5.10 -3.02 8.75
N GLU A 26 -6.31 -2.48 8.84
CA GLU A 26 -7.53 -3.24 9.20
C GLU A 26 -7.84 -4.31 8.15
N LYS A 27 -7.85 -3.94 6.86
CA LYS A 27 -8.10 -4.88 5.75
C LYS A 27 -7.09 -6.02 5.68
N MET A 28 -5.85 -5.76 6.08
CA MET A 28 -4.78 -6.76 6.18
C MET A 28 -4.77 -7.50 7.52
N GLN A 29 -5.71 -7.19 8.41
CA GLN A 29 -5.81 -7.75 9.77
C GLN A 29 -4.50 -7.65 10.55
N TYR A 30 -3.73 -6.59 10.32
CA TYR A 30 -2.40 -6.43 10.90
C TYR A 30 -2.53 -5.92 12.34
N ARG A 31 -2.20 -6.79 13.30
CA ARG A 31 -2.46 -6.55 14.73
C ARG A 31 -1.43 -5.63 15.40
N SER A 32 -0.21 -5.59 14.89
CA SER A 32 0.87 -4.75 15.46
C SER A 32 0.61 -3.25 15.24
N PRO A 33 1.26 -2.33 16.00
CA PRO A 33 1.06 -0.89 15.88
C PRO A 33 1.32 -0.33 14.48
N LEU A 34 0.72 0.82 14.17
CA LEU A 34 0.81 1.47 12.85
C LEU A 34 2.28 1.68 12.40
N ARG A 35 3.19 2.04 13.32
CA ARG A 35 4.63 2.18 13.00
C ARG A 35 5.24 0.89 12.44
N LYS A 36 4.92 -0.27 13.02
CA LYS A 36 5.39 -1.58 12.53
C LYS A 36 4.71 -1.95 11.22
N PHE A 37 3.42 -1.61 11.09
CA PHE A 37 2.68 -1.80 9.85
C PHE A 37 3.33 -1.06 8.67
N LYS A 38 3.72 0.21 8.85
CA LYS A 38 4.41 0.99 7.82
C LYS A 38 5.69 0.31 7.32
N VAL A 39 6.50 -0.22 8.23
CA VAL A 39 7.73 -0.96 7.86
C VAL A 39 7.40 -2.19 7.02
N SER A 40 6.45 -3.02 7.46
CA SER A 40 6.03 -4.20 6.69
C SER A 40 5.37 -3.83 5.35
N LEU A 41 4.66 -2.71 5.30
CA LEU A 41 4.00 -2.23 4.09
C LEU A 41 5.02 -1.75 3.05
N LEU A 42 6.04 -1.00 3.47
CA LEU A 42 7.13 -0.56 2.58
C LEU A 42 7.88 -1.77 2.00
N ALA A 43 8.24 -2.75 2.84
CA ALA A 43 8.86 -3.99 2.35
C ALA A 43 7.95 -4.75 1.35
N ALA A 44 6.64 -4.72 1.57
CA ALA A 44 5.70 -5.31 0.61
C ALA A 44 5.61 -4.50 -0.70
N MET A 45 5.71 -3.17 -0.66
CA MET A 45 5.76 -2.32 -1.85
C MET A 45 7.03 -2.56 -2.66
N GLU A 46 8.19 -2.59 -2.01
CA GLU A 46 9.47 -2.91 -2.64
C GLU A 46 9.43 -4.26 -3.35
N GLU A 47 8.84 -5.29 -2.73
CA GLU A 47 8.67 -6.58 -3.36
C GLU A 47 7.78 -6.52 -4.60
N LEU A 48 6.70 -5.72 -4.59
CA LEU A 48 5.83 -5.54 -5.75
C LEU A 48 6.49 -4.74 -6.89
N GLU A 49 7.37 -3.79 -6.56
CA GLU A 49 8.21 -3.11 -7.55
C GLU A 49 9.21 -4.09 -8.17
N ARG A 50 9.86 -4.93 -7.35
CA ARG A 50 10.84 -5.93 -7.78
C ARG A 50 10.27 -6.93 -8.78
N VAL A 51 8.99 -7.27 -8.65
CA VAL A 51 8.28 -8.19 -9.56
C VAL A 51 7.40 -7.47 -10.59
N GLU A 52 7.60 -6.17 -10.78
CA GLU A 52 6.97 -5.36 -11.83
C GLU A 52 5.43 -5.34 -11.77
N ILE A 53 4.84 -5.51 -10.58
CA ILE A 53 3.38 -5.36 -10.38
C ILE A 53 3.00 -3.88 -10.24
N ILE A 54 3.88 -3.10 -9.61
CA ILE A 54 3.76 -1.65 -9.50
C ILE A 54 5.04 -1.00 -10.02
N THR A 55 4.93 0.19 -10.56
CA THR A 55 6.09 1.02 -10.95
C THR A 55 6.63 1.84 -9.78
N ALA A 56 5.79 2.14 -8.79
CA ALA A 56 6.21 2.85 -7.57
C ALA A 56 5.22 2.66 -6.41
N GLY A 57 5.72 2.51 -5.19
CA GLY A 57 4.98 2.47 -3.93
C GLY A 57 5.60 3.39 -2.89
N ARG A 58 4.77 4.24 -2.26
CA ARG A 58 5.23 5.13 -1.18
C ARG A 58 4.15 5.40 -0.15
N ILE A 59 4.57 5.91 1.01
CA ILE A 59 3.66 6.48 2.01
C ILE A 59 3.67 7.99 1.85
N GLY A 60 2.49 8.60 1.77
CA GLY A 60 2.32 10.04 1.68
C GLY A 60 1.21 10.54 2.58
N ILE A 61 0.99 11.86 2.54
CA ILE A 61 -0.08 12.54 3.26
C ILE A 61 -1.09 13.07 2.22
N SER A 62 -2.37 12.81 2.44
CA SER A 62 -3.44 13.39 1.61
C SER A 62 -3.61 14.88 1.88
N GLY A 63 -4.34 15.59 1.01
CA GLY A 63 -4.69 17.01 1.23
C GLY A 63 -5.48 17.27 2.53
N ARG A 64 -5.97 16.23 3.21
CA ARG A 64 -6.66 16.32 4.51
C ARG A 64 -5.79 15.89 5.70
N GLY A 65 -4.47 15.76 5.52
CA GLY A 65 -3.54 15.38 6.59
C GLY A 65 -3.56 13.89 6.94
N VAL A 66 -4.20 13.04 6.15
CA VAL A 66 -4.32 11.59 6.42
C VAL A 66 -3.20 10.82 5.75
N GLU A 67 -2.50 9.97 6.50
CA GLU A 67 -1.49 9.06 5.96
C GLU A 67 -2.10 8.00 5.04
N GLN A 68 -1.47 7.80 3.88
CA GLN A 68 -1.94 6.88 2.87
C GLN A 68 -0.79 6.20 2.13
N ALA A 69 -1.02 4.96 1.74
CA ALA A 69 -0.26 4.30 0.70
C ALA A 69 -0.62 4.89 -0.67
N ILE A 70 0.38 5.15 -1.49
CA ILE A 70 0.25 5.61 -2.87
C ILE A 70 0.95 4.55 -3.73
N LEU A 71 0.21 3.91 -4.62
CA LEU A 71 0.71 2.85 -5.50
C LEU A 71 0.46 3.25 -6.95
N THR A 72 1.49 3.11 -7.79
CA THR A 72 1.40 3.34 -9.23
C THR A 72 1.48 1.99 -9.92
N ARG A 73 0.40 1.58 -10.59
CA ARG A 73 0.36 0.29 -11.29
C ARG A 73 1.37 0.28 -12.45
N ALA A 74 1.97 -0.87 -12.72
CA ALA A 74 2.82 -1.09 -13.89
C ALA A 74 2.01 -1.27 -15.18
#